data_AF-A0A965ADQ6-F1
#
_entry.id   AF-A0A965ADQ6-F1
#
_cell.length_a   1.000
_cell.length_b   1.000
_cell.length_c   1.000
_cell.angle_alpha   90.00
_cell.angle_beta   90.00
_cell.angle_gamma   90.00
#
_symmetry.space_group_name_H-M   'P 1'
#
loop_
_entity.id
_entity.type
_entity.pdbx_description
1 polymer ?
#
loop_
_entity_poly.entity_id
_entity_poly.type
_entity_poly.pdbx_seq_one_letter_code
_entity_poly.pdbx_strand_id
1 'polypeptide(L)' 'TKPVQDRPTLFFEIIQRKGAKSFGKGNFKALFEAIEREQALRGNL' A
#
# COMPACT_ATOMS: atom_id res chain seq x y z
N THR A 1 3.59 -5.04 1.11
CA THR A 1 4.18 -6.20 0.38
C THR A 1 3.56 -6.25 -1.00
N LYS A 2 4.10 -7.07 -1.91
CA LYS A 2 3.33 -7.43 -3.12
C LYS A 2 2.09 -8.24 -2.72
N PRO A 3 1.06 -8.34 -3.59
CA PRO A 3 -0.07 -9.23 -3.37
C PRO A 3 0.37 -10.67 -3.11
N VAL A 4 -0.33 -11.33 -2.19
CA VAL A 4 0.01 -12.69 -1.74
C VAL A 4 -0.70 -13.79 -2.55
N GLN A 5 -1.46 -13.38 -3.56
CA GLN A 5 -2.15 -14.25 -4.50
C GLN A 5 -2.05 -13.63 -5.90
N ASP A 6 -2.35 -14.42 -6.94
CA ASP A 6 -2.24 -13.96 -8.33
C ASP A 6 -3.16 -12.77 -8.62
N ARG A 7 -4.35 -12.76 -8.02
CA ARG A 7 -5.28 -11.63 -8.11
C ARG A 7 -4.80 -10.44 -7.26
N PRO A 8 -4.77 -9.21 -7.80
CA PRO A 8 -4.25 -8.00 -7.13
C PRO A 8 -5.15 -7.46 -6.00
N THR A 9 -5.53 -8.28 -5.02
CA THR A 9 -6.54 -7.90 -4.03
C THR A 9 -6.04 -7.87 -2.59
N LEU A 10 -5.31 -8.90 -2.15
CA LEU A 10 -4.84 -9.00 -0.76
C LEU A 10 -3.34 -8.74 -0.69
N PHE A 11 -2.94 -7.80 0.17
CA PHE A 11 -1.56 -7.49 0.50
C PHE A 11 -1.42 -7.17 1.99
N PHE A 12 -0.19 -7.16 2.48
CA PHE A 12 0.13 -6.79 3.85
C PHE A 12 0.91 -5.47 3.89
N GLU A 13 0.57 -4.62 4.85
CA GLU A 13 1.36 -3.46 5.23
C GLU A 13 1.87 -3.68 6.66
N ILE A 14 3.18 -3.48 6.87
CA ILE A 14 3.79 -3.61 8.19
C ILE A 14 4.06 -2.20 8.70
N ILE A 15 3.44 -1.83 9.83
CA ILE A 15 3.54 -0.49 10.41
C ILE A 15 4.06 -0.60 11.84
N GLN A 16 5.13 0.14 12.14
CA GLN A 16 5.58 0.36 13.51
C GLN A 16 5.07 1.71 14.02
N ARG A 17 4.43 1.71 15.19
CA ARG A 17 3.98 2.92 15.88
C ARG A 17 4.89 3.22 17.06
N LYS A 18 5.39 4.46 17.16
CA LYS A 18 6.08 4.99 18.34
C LYS A 18 5.26 6.12 18.94
N GLY A 19 4.24 5.77 19.72
CA GLY A 19 3.30 6.73 20.34
C GLY A 19 2.17 7.25 19.42
N ALA A 20 2.19 6.95 18.12
CA ALA A 20 1.16 7.36 17.18
C ALA A 20 -0.13 6.53 17.30
N LYS A 21 -1.27 7.20 17.52
CA LYS A 21 -2.59 6.55 17.69
C LYS A 21 -3.43 6.45 16.40
N SER A 22 -3.06 7.19 15.35
CA SER A 22 -3.77 7.25 14.08
C SER A 22 -2.80 7.20 12.89
N PHE A 23 -3.33 7.27 11.67
CA PHE A 23 -2.53 7.34 10.45
C PHE A 23 -2.13 8.78 10.13
N GLY A 24 -0.93 8.98 9.61
CA GLY A 24 -0.50 10.27 9.07
C GLY A 24 -0.91 10.44 7.62
N LYS A 25 -1.41 11.62 7.24
CA LYS A 25 -1.82 11.95 5.86
C LYS A 25 -0.72 11.67 4.83
N GLY A 26 0.55 11.92 5.20
CA GLY A 26 1.71 11.64 4.33
C GLY A 26 1.95 10.16 4.08
N ASN A 27 1.78 9.30 5.09
CA ASN A 27 1.92 7.86 4.93
C ASN A 27 0.82 7.30 4.03
N PHE A 28 -0.39 7.85 4.13
CA PHE A 28 -1.51 7.47 3.28
C PHE A 28 -1.20 7.78 1.80
N LYS A 29 -0.69 8.98 1.51
CA LYS A 29 -0.29 9.35 0.15
C LYS A 29 0.78 8.41 -0.41
N ALA A 30 1.83 8.14 0.36
CA ALA A 30 2.92 7.26 -0.08
C ALA A 30 2.46 5.80 -0.31
N LEU A 31 1.52 5.30 0.50
CA LEU A 31 0.90 3.99 0.32
C LEU A 31 0.11 3.92 -0.99
N PHE A 32 -0.73 4.92 -1.26
CA PHE A 32 -1.52 4.97 -2.49
C PHE A 32 -0.64 5.08 -3.74
N GLU A 33 0.39 5.94 -3.73
CA GLU A 33 1.32 6.06 -4.85
C GLU A 33 2.07 4.74 -5.13
N ALA A 34 2.38 3.96 -4.08
CA ALA A 34 3.00 2.64 -4.26
C ALA A 34 2.03 1.62 -4.89
N ILE A 35 0.74 1.65 -4.50
CA ILE A 35 -0.31 0.79 -5.07
C ILE A 35 -0.59 1.16 -6.52
N GLU A 36 -0.74 2.45 -6.83
CA GLU A 36 -0.97 2.93 -8.20
C GLU A 36 0.18 2.56 -9.13
N ARG A 37 1.44 2.70 -8.66
CA ARG A 37 2.60 2.26 -9.44
C ARG A 37 2.52 0.76 -9.76
N GLU A 38 2.09 -0.06 -8.81
CA GLU A 38 1.93 -1.49 -9.02
C GLU A 38 0.75 -1.84 -9.95
N GLN A 39 -0.34 -1.06 -9.92
CA GLN A 39 -1.46 -1.19 -10.86
C GLN A 39 -1.06 -0.78 -12.28
N ALA A 40 -0.32 0.32 -12.44
CA ALA A 40 0.20 0.77 -13.73
C ALA A 40 1.09 -0.30 -14.39
N LEU A 41 1.96 -0.96 -13.61
CA LEU A 41 2.80 -2.06 -14.11
C LEU A 41 1.99 -3.29 -14.57
N ARG A 42 0.78 -3.49 -14.04
CA ARG A 42 -0.14 -4.56 -14.45
C ARG A 42 -1.04 -4.15 -15.61
N GLY A 43 -0.97 -2.89 -16.06
CA GLY A 43 -1.79 -2.36 -17.15
C GLY A 43 -3.26 -2.19 -16.80
N ASN A 44 -3.59 -1.98 -15.51
CA ASN A 44 -4.97 -1.82 -15.03
C ASN A 44 -5.19 -0.52 -14.24
N LEU A 45 -4.44 0.54 -14.62
CA LEU A 45 -4.66 1.90 -14.13
C LEU A 45 -5.70 2.63 -14.99
#